data_AF-A0A915N6L1-F1
#
_entry.id   AF-A0A915N6L1-F1
#
_cell.length_a   1.000
_cell.length_b   1.000
_cell.length_c   1.000
_cell.angle_alpha   90.00
_cell.angle_beta   90.00
_cell.angle_gamma   90.00
#
_symmetry.space_group_name_H-M   'P 1'
#
loop_
_entity.id
_entity.type
_entity.pdbx_description
1 polymer ?
#
loop_
_entity_poly.entity_id
_entity_poly.type
_entity_poly.pdbx_seq_one_letter_code
_entity_poly.pdbx_strand_id
1 'polypeptide(L)'
;MADILTERGKPKFVHDGYLFVFHKMNKDEDIKFWRCEAFNKKDVKCKARLHSDLNNSVLRELNHHVCSVNPANVQKQVVVTGIKRRAIETMEPPATIRANAMENIPTPVLAQLPTKKATNLLVQRARRQNAVFPAVPQNINELEIPDRYQNYQRTDVLYGLLTNKTKSTYARFFRLVKEIWPQFNPRVFSTDYEAAIIGAIQEVFPRSDLAGSFLPICDISLGIIALETYLPAELQPVLDWFITNYTGRLRMDGMRNQPSCSHPNIWRFIDTLRKEQKLIDADYAMCQQGMEPPPKRRKYRDADRRIHALVQTYQAANPNFDHNYQFPVAYPIHPIIDFLRGVSHNYNMDP
;
A
#
# COMPACT_ATOMS: atom_id res chain seq x y z
N MET A 1 -33.57 7.37 -3.17
CA MET A 1 -32.69 8.20 -2.32
C MET A 1 -31.56 7.33 -1.82
N ALA A 2 -30.33 7.84 -1.71
CA ALA A 2 -29.22 7.04 -1.18
C ALA A 2 -29.43 6.82 0.33
N ASP A 3 -29.48 5.57 0.78
CA ASP A 3 -29.56 5.25 2.20
C ASP A 3 -28.27 5.69 2.89
N ILE A 4 -28.33 6.76 3.67
CA ILE A 4 -27.19 7.24 4.45
C ILE A 4 -27.23 6.53 5.80
N LEU A 5 -26.08 6.00 6.26
CA LEU A 5 -25.98 5.31 7.54
C LEU A 5 -25.06 6.06 8.51
N THR A 6 -25.36 5.97 9.80
CA THR A 6 -24.45 6.38 10.88
C THR A 6 -23.25 5.43 10.99
N GLU A 7 -22.24 5.82 11.78
CA GLU A 7 -21.10 4.94 12.11
C GLU A 7 -21.53 3.63 12.78
N ARG A 8 -22.66 3.63 13.48
CA ARG A 8 -23.26 2.46 14.14
C ARG A 8 -24.36 1.79 13.31
N GLY A 9 -24.46 2.09 12.01
CA GLY A 9 -25.40 1.42 11.10
C GLY A 9 -26.86 1.89 11.17
N LYS A 10 -27.21 2.84 12.05
CA LYS A 10 -28.56 3.43 12.06
C LYS A 10 -28.81 4.28 10.80
N PRO A 11 -30.02 4.25 10.22
CA PRO A 11 -30.34 5.05 9.05
C PRO A 11 -30.39 6.55 9.36
N LYS A 12 -30.04 7.34 8.36
CA LYS A 12 -30.17 8.80 8.33
C LYS A 12 -31.09 9.22 7.18
N PHE A 13 -31.82 10.30 7.41
CA PHE A 13 -32.73 10.91 6.46
C PHE A 13 -32.28 12.34 6.17
N VAL A 14 -32.33 12.75 4.90
CA VAL A 14 -31.99 14.10 4.46
C VAL A 14 -33.27 14.85 4.16
N HIS A 15 -33.46 15.99 4.79
CA HIS A 15 -34.60 16.87 4.55
C HIS A 15 -34.17 18.32 4.71
N ASP A 16 -34.49 19.17 3.73
CA ASP A 16 -34.17 20.61 3.72
C ASP A 16 -32.70 20.94 4.06
N GLY A 17 -31.79 20.10 3.58
CA GLY A 17 -30.35 20.25 3.81
C GLY A 17 -29.87 19.82 5.21
N TYR A 18 -30.78 19.39 6.09
CA TYR A 18 -30.49 18.83 7.40
C TYR A 18 -30.42 17.30 7.37
N LEU A 19 -29.58 16.75 8.24
CA LEU A 19 -29.51 15.32 8.50
C LEU A 19 -30.27 14.97 9.78
N PHE A 20 -31.15 13.98 9.66
CA PHE A 20 -31.85 13.37 10.77
C PHE A 20 -31.38 11.93 10.96
N VAL A 21 -31.22 11.49 12.20
CA VAL A 21 -30.85 10.14 12.59
C VAL A 21 -32.08 9.41 13.12
N PHE A 22 -32.27 8.17 12.69
CA PHE A 22 -33.38 7.35 13.15
C PHE A 22 -33.33 7.13 14.66
N HIS A 23 -34.47 7.34 15.30
CA HIS A 23 -34.62 7.12 16.73
C HIS A 23 -35.44 5.86 17.03
N LYS A 24 -36.71 5.81 16.62
CA LYS A 24 -37.62 4.67 16.83
C LYS A 24 -38.88 4.78 15.97
N MET A 25 -39.69 3.71 15.93
CA MET A 25 -41.03 3.71 15.36
C MET A 25 -42.11 4.13 16.37
N ASN A 26 -43.31 4.43 15.87
CA ASN A 26 -44.55 4.41 16.64
C ASN A 26 -44.92 2.96 17.08
N LYS A 27 -45.88 2.81 18.00
CA LYS A 27 -46.38 1.51 18.46
C LYS A 27 -46.93 0.65 17.31
N ASP A 28 -47.59 1.29 16.35
CA ASP A 28 -48.22 0.62 15.20
C ASP A 28 -47.24 0.39 14.03
N GLU A 29 -45.96 0.75 14.22
CA GLU A 29 -44.86 0.56 13.25
C GLU A 29 -45.10 1.17 11.85
N ASP A 30 -45.96 2.17 11.76
CA ASP A 30 -46.31 2.90 10.54
C ASP A 30 -45.51 4.20 10.35
N ILE A 31 -45.09 4.81 11.47
CA ILE A 31 -44.39 6.10 11.49
C ILE A 31 -42.97 5.95 12.05
N LYS A 32 -41.98 6.48 11.31
CA LYS A 32 -40.58 6.60 11.73
C LYS A 32 -40.35 7.94 12.42
N PHE A 33 -39.77 7.92 13.61
CA PHE A 33 -39.33 9.11 14.32
C PHE A 33 -37.83 9.33 14.17
N TRP A 34 -37.48 10.55 13.78
CA TRP A 34 -36.11 10.97 13.52
C TRP A 34 -35.74 12.17 14.39
N ARG A 35 -34.46 12.30 14.72
CA ARG A 35 -33.90 13.43 15.48
C ARG A 35 -32.79 14.08 14.68
N CYS A 36 -32.63 15.40 14.78
CA CYS A 36 -31.51 16.08 14.13
C CYS A 36 -30.15 15.45 14.52
N GLU A 37 -29.20 15.39 13.59
CA GLU A 37 -27.84 14.90 13.85
C GLU A 37 -27.13 15.69 14.97
N ALA A 38 -27.44 16.99 15.11
CA ALA A 38 -26.92 17.85 16.15
C ALA A 38 -27.64 17.71 17.51
N PHE A 39 -28.58 16.78 17.66
CA PHE A 39 -29.40 16.62 18.88
C PHE A 39 -28.57 16.31 20.13
N ASN A 40 -27.55 15.46 19.99
CA ASN A 40 -26.67 15.08 21.09
C ASN A 40 -25.31 15.82 21.07
N LYS A 41 -25.11 16.80 20.18
CA LYS A 41 -23.86 17.58 20.15
C LYS A 41 -23.83 18.51 21.36
N LYS A 42 -22.74 18.48 22.13
CA LYS A 42 -22.59 19.27 23.37
C LYS A 42 -22.76 20.77 23.13
N ASP A 43 -22.30 21.26 21.98
CA ASP A 43 -22.20 22.69 21.69
C ASP A 43 -23.50 23.31 21.15
N VAL A 44 -24.38 22.53 20.51
CA VAL A 44 -25.57 23.04 19.81
C VAL A 44 -26.89 22.46 20.37
N LYS A 45 -26.90 21.20 20.84
CA LYS A 45 -28.07 20.50 21.40
C LYS A 45 -29.39 20.76 20.64
N CYS A 46 -29.41 20.51 19.33
CA CYS A 46 -30.57 20.84 18.50
C CYS A 46 -31.78 19.94 18.78
N LYS A 47 -32.93 20.51 19.12
CA LYS A 47 -34.15 19.74 19.48
C LYS A 47 -35.08 19.42 18.29
N ALA A 48 -34.69 19.74 17.06
CA ALA A 48 -35.49 19.46 15.87
C ALA A 48 -35.71 17.95 15.66
N ARG A 49 -36.93 17.60 15.25
CA ARG A 49 -37.39 16.23 14.99
C ARG A 49 -38.23 16.18 13.72
N LEU A 50 -38.28 15.00 13.14
CA LEU A 50 -38.99 14.73 11.90
C LEU A 50 -39.72 13.41 12.03
N HIS A 51 -40.94 13.33 11.53
CA HIS A 51 -41.74 12.12 11.41
C HIS A 51 -41.92 11.80 9.92
N SER A 52 -41.70 10.55 9.53
CA SER A 52 -41.94 10.09 8.16
C SER A 52 -42.77 8.81 8.16
N ASP A 53 -43.37 8.50 7.02
CA ASP A 53 -43.95 7.17 6.78
C ASP A 53 -42.85 6.11 6.54
N LEU A 54 -43.27 4.88 6.21
CA LEU A 54 -42.39 3.76 5.86
C LEU A 54 -41.59 3.98 4.57
N ASN A 55 -42.13 4.76 3.63
CA ASN A 55 -41.52 5.13 2.35
C ASN A 55 -40.60 6.36 2.47
N ASN A 56 -40.43 6.88 3.68
CA ASN A 56 -39.68 8.09 4.01
C ASN A 56 -40.27 9.38 3.41
N SER A 57 -41.58 9.44 3.19
CA SER A 57 -42.32 10.68 2.94
C SER A 57 -42.49 11.45 4.24
N VAL A 58 -42.24 12.76 4.24
CA VAL A 58 -42.34 13.58 5.44
C VAL A 58 -43.80 13.77 5.84
N LEU A 59 -44.12 13.42 7.08
CA LEU A 59 -45.45 13.58 7.67
C LEU A 59 -45.53 14.81 8.56
N ARG A 60 -44.48 15.09 9.33
CA ARG A 60 -44.45 16.21 10.27
C ARG A 60 -43.03 16.61 10.65
N GLU A 61 -42.80 17.91 10.74
CA GLU A 61 -41.62 18.51 11.38
C GLU A 61 -41.98 19.05 12.76
N LEU A 62 -41.08 18.88 13.73
CA LEU A 62 -41.28 19.38 15.09
C LEU A 62 -40.02 20.13 15.57
N ASN A 63 -40.27 21.30 16.15
CA ASN A 63 -39.26 22.27 16.63
C ASN A 63 -38.38 22.86 15.52
N HIS A 64 -37.94 24.09 15.73
CA HIS A 64 -37.04 24.78 14.81
C HIS A 64 -35.58 24.34 15.00
N HIS A 65 -34.82 24.38 13.90
CA HIS A 65 -33.39 24.15 13.93
C HIS A 65 -32.66 25.32 14.58
N VAL A 66 -31.71 24.99 15.46
CA VAL A 66 -30.72 25.92 16.04
C VAL A 66 -29.31 25.63 15.51
N CYS A 67 -29.19 24.64 14.62
CA CYS A 67 -27.97 24.28 13.92
C CYS A 67 -28.00 24.83 12.49
N SER A 68 -26.82 25.16 11.94
CA SER A 68 -26.69 25.57 10.55
C SER A 68 -26.82 24.38 9.59
N VAL A 69 -27.32 24.66 8.38
CA VAL A 69 -27.29 23.72 7.26
C VAL A 69 -25.83 23.48 6.88
N ASN A 70 -25.45 22.21 6.62
CA ASN A 70 -24.11 21.86 6.17
C ASN A 70 -24.18 20.90 4.97
N PRO A 71 -24.36 21.44 3.74
CA PRO A 71 -24.48 20.64 2.53
C PRO A 71 -23.26 19.76 2.28
N ALA A 72 -22.07 20.26 2.63
CA ALA A 72 -20.82 19.52 2.49
C ALA A 72 -20.79 18.26 3.38
N ASN A 73 -21.32 18.35 4.61
CA ASN A 73 -21.45 17.17 5.48
C ASN A 73 -22.50 16.19 4.93
N VAL A 74 -23.63 16.67 4.39
CA VAL A 74 -24.62 15.78 3.74
C VAL A 74 -23.94 14.98 2.63
N GLN A 75 -23.25 15.66 1.72
CA GLN A 75 -22.58 15.03 0.59
C GLN A 75 -21.44 14.10 1.04
N LYS A 76 -20.66 14.48 2.04
CA LYS A 76 -19.66 13.61 2.69
C LYS A 76 -20.29 12.28 3.14
N GLN A 77 -21.43 12.32 3.81
CA GLN A 77 -22.07 11.11 4.34
C GLN A 77 -22.60 10.21 3.21
N VAL A 78 -23.11 10.79 2.13
CA VAL A 78 -23.49 10.05 0.91
C VAL A 78 -22.28 9.32 0.32
N VAL A 79 -21.15 10.02 0.16
CA VAL A 79 -19.92 9.45 -0.42
C VAL A 79 -19.36 8.32 0.46
N VAL A 80 -19.26 8.53 1.77
CA VAL A 80 -18.76 7.51 2.71
C VAL A 80 -19.66 6.27 2.70
N THR A 81 -20.98 6.46 2.61
CA THR A 81 -21.91 5.33 2.54
C THR A 81 -21.79 4.58 1.20
N GLY A 82 -21.60 5.31 0.10
CA GLY A 82 -21.29 4.74 -1.21
C GLY A 82 -20.01 3.90 -1.22
N ILE A 83 -18.94 4.39 -0.58
CA ILE A 83 -17.68 3.64 -0.41
C ILE A 83 -17.91 2.33 0.35
N LYS A 84 -18.63 2.38 1.48
CA LYS A 84 -18.94 1.18 2.27
C LYS A 84 -19.75 0.17 1.48
N ARG A 85 -20.78 0.63 0.76
CA ARG A 85 -21.63 -0.22 -0.08
C ARG A 85 -20.81 -0.91 -1.18
N ARG A 86 -20.04 -0.15 -1.97
CA ARG A 86 -19.19 -0.71 -3.03
C ARG A 86 -18.13 -1.67 -2.48
N ALA A 87 -17.59 -1.39 -1.28
CA ALA A 87 -16.63 -2.28 -0.63
C ALA A 87 -17.21 -3.67 -0.32
N ILE A 88 -18.51 -3.75 -0.07
CA ILE A 88 -19.26 -4.98 0.25
C ILE A 88 -19.73 -5.66 -1.04
N GLU A 89 -20.12 -4.89 -2.06
CA GLU A 89 -20.65 -5.41 -3.34
C GLU A 89 -19.56 -5.84 -4.33
N THR A 90 -18.31 -5.39 -4.17
CA THR A 90 -17.24 -5.58 -5.17
C THR A 90 -15.90 -6.03 -4.59
N MET A 91 -15.10 -6.70 -5.43
CA MET A 91 -13.71 -7.10 -5.14
C MET A 91 -12.66 -6.03 -5.54
N GLU A 92 -13.09 -4.82 -5.89
CA GLU A 92 -12.18 -3.75 -6.33
C GLU A 92 -11.13 -3.42 -5.23
N PRO A 93 -9.87 -3.13 -5.60
CA PRO A 93 -8.89 -2.63 -4.63
C PRO A 93 -9.36 -1.33 -3.95
N PRO A 94 -8.99 -1.06 -2.67
CA PRO A 94 -9.37 0.18 -1.98
C PRO A 94 -8.98 1.46 -2.72
N ALA A 95 -7.89 1.42 -3.51
CA ALA A 95 -7.47 2.54 -4.34
C ALA A 95 -8.48 2.87 -5.45
N THR A 96 -9.02 1.84 -6.12
CA THR A 96 -10.04 1.96 -7.17
C THR A 96 -11.36 2.46 -6.60
N ILE A 97 -11.81 1.89 -5.48
CA ILE A 97 -13.03 2.34 -4.79
C ILE A 97 -12.90 3.81 -4.39
N ARG A 98 -11.73 4.21 -3.86
CA ARG A 98 -11.48 5.61 -3.48
C ARG A 98 -11.46 6.55 -4.69
N ALA A 99 -10.79 6.18 -5.78
CA ALA A 99 -10.71 7.00 -6.99
C ALA A 99 -12.10 7.27 -7.56
N ASN A 100 -12.91 6.22 -7.72
CA ASN A 100 -14.28 6.32 -8.23
C ASN A 100 -15.19 7.12 -7.29
N ALA A 101 -15.02 6.95 -5.98
CA ALA A 101 -15.80 7.69 -5.00
C ALA A 101 -15.43 9.17 -4.94
N MET A 102 -14.23 9.56 -5.35
CA MET A 102 -13.75 10.95 -5.33
C MET A 102 -13.91 11.67 -6.67
N GLU A 103 -14.33 10.95 -7.71
CA GLU A 103 -14.58 11.51 -9.04
C GLU A 103 -15.73 12.53 -8.98
N ASN A 104 -15.52 13.71 -9.57
CA ASN A 104 -16.52 14.79 -9.66
C ASN A 104 -17.04 15.33 -8.30
N ILE A 105 -16.28 15.18 -7.21
CA ILE A 105 -16.64 15.78 -5.92
C ILE A 105 -16.17 17.25 -5.85
N PRO A 106 -17.04 18.20 -5.44
CA PRO A 106 -16.66 19.59 -5.22
C PRO A 106 -15.55 19.76 -4.14
N THR A 107 -14.63 20.70 -4.36
CA THR A 107 -13.50 20.99 -3.45
C THR A 107 -13.87 21.18 -1.97
N PRO A 108 -14.96 21.90 -1.62
CA PRO A 108 -15.36 22.07 -0.21
C PRO A 108 -15.72 20.75 0.49
N VAL A 109 -16.18 19.75 -0.27
CA VAL A 109 -16.53 18.43 0.25
C VAL A 109 -15.29 17.57 0.41
N LEU A 110 -14.34 17.65 -0.54
CA LEU A 110 -13.06 16.94 -0.46
C LEU A 110 -12.32 17.23 0.85
N ALA A 111 -12.35 18.47 1.31
CA ALA A 111 -11.73 18.88 2.59
C ALA A 111 -12.34 18.19 3.82
N GLN A 112 -13.59 17.73 3.75
CA GLN A 112 -14.28 17.06 4.86
C GLN A 112 -14.26 15.52 4.75
N LEU A 113 -13.79 14.98 3.62
CA LEU A 113 -13.72 13.53 3.38
C LEU A 113 -12.62 12.86 4.21
N PRO A 114 -12.76 11.56 4.48
CA PRO A 114 -11.73 10.78 5.15
C PRO A 114 -10.42 10.74 4.34
N THR A 115 -9.30 10.71 5.05
CA THR A 115 -7.96 10.57 4.46
C THR A 115 -7.80 9.22 3.76
N LYS A 116 -6.81 9.09 2.85
CA LYS A 116 -6.45 7.81 2.19
C LYS A 116 -6.37 6.63 3.17
N LYS A 117 -5.69 6.82 4.31
CA LYS A 117 -5.58 5.80 5.37
C LYS A 117 -6.93 5.45 5.99
N ALA A 118 -7.73 6.47 6.33
CA ALA A 118 -9.06 6.27 6.92
C ALA A 118 -10.02 5.57 5.94
N THR A 119 -9.97 5.90 4.65
CA THR A 119 -10.78 5.26 3.61
C THR A 119 -10.42 3.78 3.45
N ASN A 120 -9.13 3.43 3.46
CA ASN A 120 -8.71 2.02 3.42
C ASN A 120 -9.24 1.23 4.63
N LEU A 121 -9.16 1.82 5.83
CA LEU A 121 -9.71 1.20 7.05
C LEU A 121 -11.23 1.05 6.99
N LEU A 122 -11.94 2.02 6.40
CA LEU A 122 -13.39 1.91 6.18
C LEU A 122 -13.74 0.74 5.26
N VAL A 123 -13.05 0.60 4.13
CA VAL A 123 -13.22 -0.52 3.19
C VAL A 123 -12.93 -1.85 3.88
N GLN A 124 -11.83 -1.94 4.63
CA GLN A 124 -11.44 -3.15 5.35
C GLN A 124 -12.48 -3.55 6.41
N ARG A 125 -12.97 -2.60 7.21
CA ARG A 125 -14.00 -2.85 8.23
C ARG A 125 -15.32 -3.29 7.60
N ALA A 126 -15.74 -2.64 6.51
CA ALA A 126 -16.96 -3.00 5.80
C ALA A 126 -16.88 -4.44 5.24
N ARG A 127 -15.73 -4.82 4.67
CA ARG A 127 -15.49 -6.19 4.19
C ARG A 127 -15.46 -7.21 5.31
N ARG A 128 -14.79 -6.93 6.43
CA ARG A 128 -14.74 -7.84 7.60
C ARG A 128 -16.11 -8.11 8.21
N GLN A 129 -17.05 -7.18 8.11
CA GLN A 129 -18.42 -7.37 8.60
C GLN A 129 -19.25 -8.28 7.68
N ASN A 130 -18.83 -8.46 6.43
CA ASN A 130 -19.51 -9.33 5.48
C ASN A 130 -18.75 -10.66 5.36
N ALA A 131 -19.34 -11.75 5.89
CA ALA A 131 -18.73 -13.08 5.96
C ALA A 131 -18.38 -13.71 4.59
N VAL A 132 -18.79 -13.08 3.49
CA VAL A 132 -18.43 -13.47 2.11
C VAL A 132 -16.95 -13.19 1.80
N PHE A 133 -16.31 -12.26 2.53
CA PHE A 133 -14.90 -11.96 2.33
C PHE A 133 -14.04 -12.71 3.36
N PRO A 134 -13.05 -13.50 2.92
CA PRO A 134 -12.20 -14.23 3.85
C PRO A 134 -11.48 -13.25 4.77
N ALA A 135 -11.44 -13.60 6.06
CA ALA A 135 -10.66 -12.85 7.03
C ALA A 135 -9.19 -12.83 6.59
N VAL A 136 -8.46 -11.76 6.95
CA VAL A 136 -7.02 -11.74 6.69
C VAL A 136 -6.40 -12.90 7.48
N PRO A 137 -5.74 -13.87 6.82
CA PRO A 137 -5.21 -15.05 7.49
C PRO A 137 -4.17 -14.64 8.52
N GLN A 138 -4.28 -15.17 9.75
CA GLN A 138 -3.33 -14.92 10.83
C GLN A 138 -2.06 -15.77 10.68
N ASN A 139 -2.17 -16.86 9.91
CA ASN A 139 -1.10 -17.83 9.67
C ASN A 139 -1.32 -18.51 8.31
N ILE A 140 -0.29 -19.21 7.81
CA ILE A 140 -0.30 -19.80 6.46
C ILE A 140 -1.41 -20.86 6.25
N ASN A 141 -1.85 -21.52 7.33
CA ASN A 141 -2.87 -22.55 7.27
C ASN A 141 -4.28 -21.97 7.04
N GLU A 142 -4.48 -20.68 7.37
CA GLU A 142 -5.74 -19.95 7.16
C GLU A 142 -5.80 -19.28 5.77
N LEU A 143 -4.71 -19.33 4.98
CA LEU A 143 -4.66 -18.70 3.66
C LEU A 143 -5.42 -19.55 2.63
N GLU A 144 -6.68 -19.20 2.40
CA GLU A 144 -7.48 -19.76 1.30
C GLU A 144 -7.21 -19.01 -0.01
N ILE A 145 -6.50 -19.65 -0.93
CA ILE A 145 -6.29 -19.16 -2.29
C ILE A 145 -7.50 -19.59 -3.14
N PRO A 146 -8.25 -18.68 -3.79
CA PRO A 146 -9.38 -19.07 -4.66
C PRO A 146 -8.97 -20.03 -5.78
N ASP A 147 -9.82 -20.99 -6.16
CA ASP A 147 -9.53 -22.07 -7.14
C ASP A 147 -8.89 -21.57 -8.44
N ARG A 148 -9.35 -20.42 -8.95
CA ARG A 148 -8.80 -19.75 -10.15
C ARG A 148 -7.32 -19.35 -10.04
N TYR A 149 -6.77 -19.31 -8.84
CA TYR A 149 -5.39 -18.99 -8.52
C TYR A 149 -4.63 -20.18 -7.91
N GLN A 150 -5.31 -21.26 -7.51
CA GLN A 150 -4.67 -22.47 -6.99
C GLN A 150 -3.93 -23.24 -8.10
N ASN A 151 -4.49 -23.24 -9.30
CA ASN A 151 -3.98 -24.01 -10.42
C ASN A 151 -3.40 -23.09 -11.50
N TYR A 152 -2.08 -23.08 -11.60
CA TYR A 152 -1.40 -22.55 -12.78
C TYR A 152 -1.42 -23.64 -13.86
N GLN A 153 -2.36 -23.58 -14.81
CA GLN A 153 -2.32 -24.45 -15.99
C GLN A 153 -1.15 -24.02 -16.88
N ARG A 154 0.03 -24.61 -16.63
CA ARG A 154 1.18 -24.48 -17.50
C ARG A 154 0.88 -25.20 -18.80
N THR A 155 0.48 -24.43 -19.80
CA THR A 155 0.35 -24.93 -21.17
C THR A 155 1.63 -24.55 -21.89
N ASP A 156 2.50 -25.51 -22.14
CA ASP A 156 3.72 -25.26 -22.90
C ASP A 156 3.32 -25.00 -24.36
N VAL A 157 3.40 -23.72 -24.76
CA VAL A 157 2.93 -23.25 -26.08
C VAL A 157 4.04 -23.19 -27.12
N LEU A 158 5.30 -23.05 -26.70
CA LEU A 158 6.43 -22.90 -27.62
C LEU A 158 7.77 -23.23 -26.93
N TYR A 159 8.61 -24.02 -27.60
CA TYR A 159 9.98 -24.30 -27.18
C TYR A 159 10.98 -23.60 -28.12
N GLY A 160 12.01 -22.98 -27.55
CA GLY A 160 13.05 -22.28 -28.29
C GLY A 160 14.45 -22.67 -27.83
N LEU A 161 15.25 -23.26 -28.73
CA LEU A 161 16.66 -23.52 -28.47
C LEU A 161 17.48 -22.33 -28.98
N LEU A 162 18.20 -21.66 -28.08
CA LEU A 162 18.95 -20.45 -28.40
C LEU A 162 20.45 -20.71 -28.31
N THR A 163 21.21 -20.06 -29.20
CA THR A 163 22.67 -20.25 -29.29
C THR A 163 23.44 -19.51 -28.20
N ASN A 164 22.88 -18.43 -27.65
CA ASN A 164 23.42 -17.67 -26.53
C ASN A 164 22.31 -16.80 -25.89
N LYS A 165 22.65 -16.14 -24.78
CA LYS A 165 21.72 -15.30 -24.01
C LYS A 165 21.87 -13.80 -24.30
N THR A 166 22.19 -13.43 -25.55
CA THR A 166 22.31 -12.00 -25.89
C THR A 166 20.95 -11.39 -26.25
N LYS A 167 20.84 -10.07 -26.11
CA LYS A 167 19.63 -9.32 -26.48
C LYS A 167 19.23 -9.57 -27.94
N SER A 168 20.21 -9.58 -28.85
CA SER A 168 19.96 -9.78 -30.28
C SER A 168 19.40 -11.17 -30.58
N THR A 169 19.87 -12.22 -29.89
CA THR A 169 19.37 -13.58 -30.03
C THR A 169 17.93 -13.70 -29.55
N TYR A 170 17.62 -13.17 -28.36
CA TYR A 170 16.24 -13.14 -27.86
C TYR A 170 15.31 -12.31 -28.76
N ALA A 171 15.75 -11.15 -29.23
CA ALA A 171 14.93 -10.30 -30.11
C ALA A 171 14.65 -10.99 -31.44
N ARG A 172 15.65 -11.69 -32.02
CA ARG A 172 15.45 -12.52 -33.22
C ARG A 172 14.45 -13.64 -32.97
N PHE A 173 14.57 -14.33 -31.85
CA PHE A 173 13.62 -15.39 -31.48
C PHE A 173 12.19 -14.87 -31.39
N PHE A 174 11.94 -13.76 -30.69
CA PHE A 174 10.59 -13.18 -30.58
C PHE A 174 10.03 -12.67 -31.91
N ARG A 175 10.88 -12.18 -32.82
CA ARG A 175 10.45 -11.83 -34.19
C ARG A 175 10.00 -13.07 -34.96
N LEU A 176 10.75 -14.17 -34.91
CA LEU A 176 10.36 -15.44 -35.53
C LEU A 176 9.04 -15.97 -34.95
N VAL A 177 8.84 -15.84 -33.63
CA VAL A 177 7.56 -16.20 -33.00
C VAL A 177 6.40 -15.38 -33.57
N LYS A 178 6.58 -14.07 -33.78
CA LYS A 178 5.56 -13.20 -34.41
C LYS A 178 5.31 -13.55 -35.87
N GLU A 179 6.32 -13.98 -36.61
CA GLU A 179 6.16 -14.43 -37.99
C GLU A 179 5.32 -15.71 -38.06
N ILE A 180 5.57 -16.67 -37.17
CA ILE A 180 4.84 -17.95 -37.12
C ILE A 180 3.44 -17.77 -36.52
N TRP A 181 3.31 -16.92 -35.50
CA TRP A 181 2.06 -16.66 -34.79
C TRP A 181 1.80 -15.15 -34.73
N PRO A 182 1.23 -14.55 -35.79
CA PRO A 182 1.01 -13.09 -35.87
C PRO A 182 0.09 -12.53 -34.77
N GLN A 183 -0.82 -13.36 -34.25
CA GLN A 183 -1.71 -13.00 -33.15
C GLN A 183 -1.06 -13.13 -31.76
N PHE A 184 0.19 -13.61 -31.66
CA PHE A 184 0.90 -13.71 -30.40
C PHE A 184 1.24 -12.31 -29.87
N ASN A 185 0.39 -11.81 -28.97
CA ASN A 185 0.53 -10.50 -28.36
C ASN A 185 0.21 -10.57 -26.86
N PRO A 186 1.09 -11.20 -26.05
CA PRO A 186 0.87 -11.35 -24.63
C PRO A 186 0.84 -9.99 -23.92
N ARG A 187 -0.10 -9.83 -22.98
CA ARG A 187 -0.20 -8.60 -22.18
C ARG A 187 0.92 -8.48 -21.15
N VAL A 188 1.39 -9.61 -20.61
CA VAL A 188 2.41 -9.65 -19.55
C VAL A 188 3.43 -10.74 -19.86
N PHE A 189 4.71 -10.42 -19.74
CA PHE A 189 5.81 -11.38 -19.75
C PHE A 189 6.35 -11.59 -18.33
N SER A 190 6.61 -12.84 -17.96
CA SER A 190 7.39 -13.15 -16.76
C SER A 190 8.67 -13.87 -17.15
N THR A 191 9.81 -13.32 -16.73
CA THR A 191 11.15 -13.82 -17.08
C THR A 191 12.09 -13.78 -15.87
N ASP A 192 13.21 -14.46 -15.99
CA ASP A 192 14.27 -14.58 -14.98
C ASP A 192 15.20 -13.35 -14.93
N TYR A 193 14.65 -12.15 -14.73
CA TYR A 193 15.35 -10.85 -14.50
C TYR A 193 16.60 -10.53 -15.38
N GLU A 194 16.82 -11.26 -16.48
CA GLU A 194 18.00 -11.10 -17.33
C GLU A 194 17.83 -9.85 -18.21
N ALA A 195 18.78 -8.91 -18.14
CA ALA A 195 18.69 -7.65 -18.87
C ALA A 195 18.56 -7.84 -20.40
N ALA A 196 19.19 -8.89 -20.93
CA ALA A 196 19.15 -9.22 -22.35
C ALA A 196 17.74 -9.60 -22.84
N ILE A 197 17.03 -10.48 -22.13
CA ILE A 197 15.67 -10.88 -22.51
C ILE A 197 14.66 -9.76 -22.26
N ILE A 198 14.81 -9.01 -21.17
CA ILE A 198 13.98 -7.84 -20.87
C ILE A 198 14.09 -6.81 -22.00
N GLY A 199 15.32 -6.46 -22.38
CA GLY A 199 15.56 -5.51 -23.47
C GLY A 199 15.00 -6.00 -24.81
N ALA A 200 15.05 -7.30 -25.08
CA ALA A 200 14.49 -7.89 -26.29
C ALA A 200 12.95 -7.85 -26.31
N ILE A 201 12.31 -8.12 -25.16
CA ILE A 201 10.85 -8.04 -25.02
C ILE A 201 10.38 -6.61 -25.23
N GLN A 202 11.02 -5.62 -24.60
CA GLN A 202 10.66 -4.21 -24.77
C GLN A 202 10.81 -3.75 -26.23
N GLU A 203 11.78 -4.30 -26.95
CA GLU A 203 12.00 -3.99 -28.37
C GLU A 203 10.92 -4.61 -29.28
N VAL A 204 10.53 -5.87 -29.05
CA VAL A 204 9.60 -6.60 -29.93
C VAL A 204 8.13 -6.42 -29.52
N PHE A 205 7.87 -6.17 -28.23
CA PHE A 205 6.56 -6.02 -27.59
C PHE A 205 6.52 -4.79 -26.66
N PRO A 206 6.59 -3.57 -27.20
CA PRO A 206 6.71 -2.34 -26.41
C PRO A 206 5.47 -2.01 -25.55
N ARG A 207 4.33 -2.66 -25.81
CA ARG A 207 3.06 -2.46 -25.07
C ARG A 207 2.81 -3.54 -24.01
N SER A 208 3.68 -4.53 -23.91
CA SER A 208 3.52 -5.61 -22.95
C SER A 208 4.17 -5.24 -21.63
N ASP A 209 3.50 -5.56 -20.52
CA ASP A 209 4.03 -5.37 -19.19
C ASP A 209 5.06 -6.47 -18.86
N LEU A 210 6.02 -6.13 -18.00
CA LEU A 210 6.99 -7.09 -17.46
C LEU A 210 6.65 -7.36 -15.99
N ALA A 211 6.47 -8.63 -15.64
CA ALA A 211 6.21 -9.08 -14.28
C ALA A 211 7.36 -9.94 -13.74
N GLY A 212 7.93 -9.52 -12.62
CA GLY A 212 8.89 -10.29 -11.85
C GLY A 212 8.17 -11.20 -10.86
N SER A 213 8.35 -12.51 -11.02
CA SER A 213 7.76 -13.65 -10.29
C SER A 213 6.26 -13.61 -9.94
N PHE A 214 5.66 -12.52 -9.42
CA PHE A 214 4.21 -12.34 -9.21
C PHE A 214 3.76 -10.86 -9.20
N LEU A 215 4.64 -9.89 -9.48
CA LEU A 215 4.34 -8.45 -9.48
C LEU A 215 4.91 -7.76 -10.73
N PRO A 216 4.20 -6.80 -11.33
CA PRO A 216 4.78 -5.91 -12.34
C PRO A 216 6.07 -5.26 -11.83
N ILE A 217 7.07 -5.09 -12.69
CA ILE A 217 8.37 -4.51 -12.29
C ILE A 217 8.18 -3.14 -11.63
N CYS A 218 7.24 -2.33 -12.13
CA CYS A 218 6.88 -1.03 -11.56
C CYS A 218 6.31 -1.12 -10.13
N ASP A 219 5.69 -2.25 -9.78
CA ASP A 219 5.04 -2.48 -8.48
C ASP A 219 5.96 -3.17 -7.46
N ILE A 220 7.15 -3.65 -7.86
CA ILE A 220 8.10 -4.32 -6.96
C ILE A 220 8.44 -3.45 -5.75
N SER A 221 8.66 -2.14 -5.96
CA SER A 221 8.94 -1.21 -4.86
C SER A 221 7.78 -1.06 -3.89
N LEU A 222 6.56 -0.96 -4.42
CA LEU A 222 5.35 -0.90 -3.58
C LEU A 222 5.12 -2.22 -2.84
N GLY A 223 5.41 -3.35 -3.48
CA GLY A 223 5.35 -4.68 -2.88
C GLY A 223 6.33 -4.85 -1.74
N ILE A 224 7.59 -4.41 -1.90
CA ILE A 224 8.61 -4.45 -0.84
C ILE A 224 8.20 -3.56 0.35
N ILE A 225 7.78 -2.32 0.09
CA ILE A 225 7.33 -1.40 1.16
C ILE A 225 6.14 -1.99 1.93
N ALA A 226 5.19 -2.60 1.20
CA ALA A 226 4.06 -3.29 1.82
C ALA A 226 4.55 -4.47 2.68
N LEU A 227 5.48 -5.28 2.18
CA LEU A 227 6.09 -6.37 2.94
C LEU A 227 6.81 -5.87 4.19
N GLU A 228 7.69 -4.87 4.11
CA GLU A 228 8.38 -4.25 5.26
C GLU A 228 7.40 -3.77 6.33
N THR A 229 6.22 -3.29 5.93
CA THR A 229 5.21 -2.79 6.87
C THR A 229 4.61 -3.91 7.73
N TYR A 230 4.56 -5.14 7.22
CA TYR A 230 3.94 -6.28 7.89
C TYR A 230 4.95 -7.35 8.33
N LEU A 231 6.21 -7.24 7.91
CA LEU A 231 7.24 -8.22 8.21
C LEU A 231 7.76 -8.02 9.65
N PRO A 232 7.82 -9.09 10.47
CA PRO A 232 8.47 -9.05 11.77
C PRO A 232 9.94 -8.61 11.66
N ALA A 233 10.45 -7.88 12.65
CA ALA A 233 11.80 -7.33 12.63
C ALA A 233 12.88 -8.42 12.51
N GLU A 234 12.60 -9.61 13.03
CA GLU A 234 13.49 -10.78 13.00
C GLU A 234 13.70 -11.31 11.57
N LEU A 235 12.75 -11.05 10.66
CA LEU A 235 12.83 -11.47 9.26
C LEU A 235 13.39 -10.37 8.35
N GLN A 236 13.77 -9.21 8.89
CA GLN A 236 14.35 -8.13 8.08
C GLN A 236 15.65 -8.52 7.35
N PRO A 237 16.57 -9.32 7.94
CA PRO A 237 17.75 -9.83 7.21
C PRO A 237 17.38 -10.68 5.99
N VAL A 238 16.27 -11.41 6.08
CA VAL A 238 15.74 -12.24 4.98
C VAL A 238 15.25 -11.37 3.84
N LEU A 239 14.51 -10.30 4.16
CA LEU A 239 14.01 -9.36 3.17
C LEU A 239 15.14 -8.56 2.53
N ASP A 240 16.12 -8.10 3.30
CA ASP A 240 17.31 -7.42 2.79
C ASP A 240 18.11 -8.29 1.83
N TRP A 241 18.23 -9.59 2.16
CA TRP A 241 18.84 -10.56 1.26
C TRP A 241 18.02 -10.69 -0.03
N PHE A 242 16.69 -10.82 0.06
CA PHE A 242 15.82 -10.93 -1.11
C PHE A 242 15.91 -9.68 -1.99
N ILE A 243 15.87 -8.48 -1.39
CA ILE A 243 16.03 -7.21 -2.10
C ILE A 243 17.37 -7.19 -2.83
N THR A 244 18.45 -7.57 -2.15
CA THR A 244 19.80 -7.51 -2.73
C THR A 244 19.97 -8.52 -3.87
N ASN A 245 19.43 -9.73 -3.72
CA ASN A 245 19.71 -10.85 -4.63
C ASN A 245 18.69 -11.01 -5.77
N TYR A 246 17.40 -10.70 -5.54
CA TYR A 246 16.34 -10.93 -6.54
C TYR A 246 15.84 -9.65 -7.21
N THR A 247 15.75 -8.53 -6.50
CA THR A 247 15.13 -7.30 -7.05
C THR A 247 16.12 -6.17 -7.30
N GLY A 248 17.29 -6.21 -6.65
CA GLY A 248 18.24 -5.12 -6.62
C GLY A 248 17.81 -3.98 -5.69
N ARG A 249 18.77 -3.40 -4.95
CA ARG A 249 18.50 -2.26 -4.06
C ARG A 249 18.05 -1.03 -4.84
N LEU A 250 17.03 -0.33 -4.33
CA LEU A 250 16.57 0.92 -4.88
C LEU A 250 17.65 2.00 -4.70
N ARG A 251 17.96 2.72 -5.79
CA ARG A 251 18.87 3.86 -5.81
C ARG A 251 18.09 5.15 -5.59
N MET A 252 18.84 6.22 -5.28
CA MET A 252 18.27 7.56 -5.05
C MET A 252 17.60 8.18 -6.29
N ASP A 253 17.93 7.69 -7.49
CA ASP A 253 17.35 8.10 -8.78
C ASP A 253 16.02 7.37 -9.10
N GLY A 254 15.56 6.48 -8.20
CA GLY A 254 14.35 5.68 -8.39
C GLY A 254 14.57 4.40 -9.22
N MET A 255 15.76 4.18 -9.77
CA MET A 255 16.14 2.94 -10.44
C MET A 255 16.62 1.90 -9.45
N ARG A 256 16.55 0.61 -9.79
CA ARG A 256 17.11 -0.48 -8.97
C ARG A 256 18.50 -0.87 -9.46
N ASN A 257 19.38 -1.20 -8.54
CA ASN A 257 20.66 -1.83 -8.87
C ASN A 257 20.42 -3.17 -9.57
N GLN A 258 21.42 -3.67 -10.29
CA GLN A 258 21.35 -5.04 -10.79
C GLN A 258 21.29 -6.03 -9.61
N PRO A 259 20.42 -7.04 -9.66
CA PRO A 259 20.38 -8.11 -8.67
C PRO A 259 21.75 -8.80 -8.57
N SER A 260 22.20 -9.10 -7.35
CA SER A 260 23.56 -9.63 -7.14
C SER A 260 23.77 -11.06 -7.59
N CYS A 261 22.70 -11.84 -7.82
CA CYS A 261 22.84 -13.23 -8.24
C CYS A 261 22.35 -13.48 -9.67
N SER A 262 23.22 -14.08 -10.48
CA SER A 262 22.83 -14.81 -11.68
C SER A 262 22.23 -16.14 -11.23
N HIS A 263 20.94 -16.36 -11.50
CA HIS A 263 20.18 -17.58 -11.16
C HIS A 263 19.89 -17.77 -9.66
N PRO A 264 19.08 -16.89 -9.07
CA PRO A 264 18.52 -17.12 -7.76
C PRO A 264 17.66 -18.40 -7.73
N ASN A 265 17.78 -19.21 -6.67
CA ASN A 265 16.81 -20.27 -6.37
C ASN A 265 16.63 -20.41 -4.85
N ILE A 266 15.64 -21.20 -4.44
CA ILE A 266 15.31 -21.46 -3.04
C ILE A 266 16.51 -22.03 -2.25
N TRP A 267 17.38 -22.81 -2.92
CA TRP A 267 18.55 -23.42 -2.29
C TRP A 267 19.66 -22.40 -1.99
N ARG A 268 19.96 -21.49 -2.92
CA ARG A 268 20.91 -20.38 -2.67
C ARG A 268 20.44 -19.45 -1.55
N PHE A 269 19.13 -19.29 -1.43
CA PHE A 269 18.53 -18.58 -0.31
C PHE A 269 18.79 -19.32 1.01
N ILE A 270 18.44 -20.61 1.09
CA ILE A 270 18.68 -21.46 2.26
C ILE A 270 20.16 -21.49 2.66
N ASP A 271 21.08 -21.60 1.69
CA ASP A 271 22.52 -21.61 1.96
C ASP A 271 23.01 -20.27 2.52
N THR A 272 22.38 -19.15 2.14
CA THR A 272 22.73 -17.86 2.72
C THR A 272 22.18 -17.70 4.13
N LEU A 273 20.94 -18.14 4.39
CA LEU A 273 20.39 -18.18 5.75
C LEU A 273 21.27 -19.02 6.68
N ARG A 274 21.75 -20.17 6.22
CA ARG A 274 22.68 -21.02 6.97
C ARG A 274 24.02 -20.33 7.25
N LYS A 275 24.49 -19.44 6.37
CA LYS A 275 25.73 -18.67 6.59
C LYS A 275 25.52 -17.56 7.61
N GLU A 276 24.44 -16.79 7.49
CA GLU A 276 24.08 -15.74 8.45
C GLU A 276 23.85 -16.32 9.85
N GLN A 277 23.10 -17.43 9.96
CA GLN A 277 22.90 -18.14 11.23
C GLN A 277 24.24 -18.54 11.87
N LYS A 278 25.17 -19.09 11.09
CA LYS A 278 26.51 -19.46 11.59
C LYS A 278 27.32 -18.26 12.09
N LEU A 279 27.18 -17.09 11.47
CA LEU A 279 27.85 -15.87 11.91
C LEU A 279 27.25 -15.37 13.22
N ILE A 280 25.91 -15.33 13.31
CA ILE A 280 25.20 -14.93 14.51
C ILE A 280 25.50 -15.88 15.68
N ASP A 281 25.49 -17.20 15.43
CA ASP A 281 25.81 -18.21 16.45
C ASP A 281 27.26 -18.06 16.96
N ALA A 282 28.20 -17.69 16.07
CA ALA A 282 29.58 -17.43 16.45
C ALA A 282 29.70 -16.16 17.29
N ASP A 283 29.06 -15.07 16.89
CA ASP A 283 29.04 -13.81 17.65
C ASP A 283 28.36 -13.99 19.02
N TYR A 284 27.26 -14.75 19.07
CA TYR A 284 26.56 -15.09 20.30
C TYR A 284 27.43 -15.92 21.25
N ALA A 285 28.16 -16.91 20.73
CA ALA A 285 29.10 -17.70 21.52
C ALA A 285 30.26 -16.85 22.07
N MET A 286 30.76 -15.86 21.31
CA MET A 286 31.76 -14.90 21.78
C MET A 286 31.22 -14.01 22.91
N CYS A 287 30.00 -13.49 22.76
CA CYS A 287 29.33 -12.71 23.80
C CYS A 287 29.10 -13.52 25.09
N GLN A 288 28.70 -14.80 24.99
CA GLN A 288 28.56 -15.69 26.16
C GLN A 288 29.88 -15.91 26.90
N GLN A 289 31.02 -15.80 26.21
CA GLN A 289 32.37 -15.89 26.78
C GLN A 289 32.89 -14.55 27.32
N GLY A 290 32.06 -13.49 27.31
CA GLY A 290 32.46 -12.14 27.72
C GLY A 290 33.42 -11.46 26.75
N MET A 291 33.57 -11.99 25.52
CA MET A 291 34.34 -11.35 24.46
C MET A 291 33.43 -10.44 23.62
N GLU A 292 33.90 -9.23 23.37
CA GLU A 292 33.20 -8.30 22.50
C GLU A 292 33.25 -8.74 21.02
N PRO A 293 32.21 -8.41 20.23
CA PRO A 293 32.19 -8.73 18.82
C PRO A 293 33.36 -8.09 18.07
N PRO A 294 33.83 -8.72 16.98
CA PRO A 294 34.95 -8.20 16.21
C PRO A 294 34.65 -6.79 15.67
N PRO A 295 35.59 -5.84 15.80
CA PRO A 295 35.31 -4.46 15.43
C PRO A 295 35.09 -4.33 13.92
N LYS A 296 34.18 -3.43 13.51
CA LYS A 296 33.92 -3.12 12.10
C LYS A 296 35.22 -2.91 11.32
N ARG A 297 35.29 -3.38 10.07
CA ARG A 297 36.51 -3.22 9.25
C ARG A 297 36.93 -1.75 9.17
N ARG A 298 38.24 -1.49 9.23
CA ARG A 298 38.84 -0.14 9.25
C ARG A 298 38.24 0.81 8.21
N LYS A 299 38.01 0.36 6.97
CA LYS A 299 37.42 1.19 5.90
C LYS A 299 36.04 1.77 6.25
N TYR A 300 35.23 1.04 7.03
CA TYR A 300 33.90 1.48 7.46
C TYR A 300 34.03 2.42 8.65
N ARG A 301 34.89 2.12 9.63
CA ARG A 301 35.20 3.03 10.75
C ARG A 301 35.76 4.38 10.26
N ASP A 302 36.62 4.35 9.25
CA ASP A 302 37.19 5.55 8.62
C ASP A 302 36.13 6.32 7.80
N ALA A 303 35.13 5.63 7.23
CA ALA A 303 33.99 6.28 6.59
C ALA A 303 33.05 6.93 7.62
N ASP A 304 32.71 6.21 8.69
CA ASP A 304 31.84 6.71 9.76
C ASP A 304 32.48 7.91 10.47
N ARG A 305 33.80 7.86 10.74
CA ARG A 305 34.55 9.01 11.28
C ARG A 305 34.49 10.23 10.36
N ARG A 306 34.64 10.04 9.04
CA ARG A 306 34.55 11.15 8.07
C ARG A 306 33.14 11.73 8.02
N ILE A 307 32.11 10.89 8.03
CA ILE A 307 30.71 11.32 8.07
C ILE A 307 30.43 12.08 9.36
N HIS A 308 30.89 11.58 10.51
CA HIS A 308 30.73 12.23 11.81
C HIS A 308 31.41 13.60 11.85
N ALA A 309 32.66 13.70 11.39
CA ALA A 309 33.39 14.96 11.32
C ALA A 309 32.73 15.98 10.36
N LEU A 310 32.22 15.50 9.22
CA LEU A 310 31.51 16.34 8.25
C LEU A 310 30.19 16.83 8.83
N VAL A 311 29.44 15.99 9.56
CA VAL A 311 28.20 16.38 10.23
C VAL A 311 28.45 17.42 11.33
N GLN A 312 29.54 17.30 12.09
CA GLN A 312 29.88 18.26 13.15
C GLN A 312 30.32 19.63 12.63
N THR A 313 30.98 19.66 11.48
CA THR A 313 31.53 20.90 10.89
C THR A 313 30.65 21.51 9.80
N TYR A 314 29.54 20.86 9.46
CA TYR A 314 28.62 21.34 8.43
C TYR A 314 27.96 22.66 8.84
N GLN A 315 28.13 23.69 8.00
CA GLN A 315 27.44 24.97 8.07
C GLN A 315 26.62 25.17 6.80
N ALA A 316 25.33 25.46 6.94
CA ALA A 316 24.46 25.66 5.81
C ALA A 316 24.79 27.00 5.11
N ALA A 317 25.01 26.97 3.80
CA ALA A 317 25.30 28.19 3.03
C ALA A 317 24.07 29.11 2.90
N ASN A 318 22.86 28.53 2.93
CA ASN A 318 21.58 29.24 3.00
C ASN A 318 20.54 28.40 3.77
N PRO A 319 20.08 28.82 4.96
CA PRO A 319 19.21 28.01 5.83
C PRO A 319 17.91 27.52 5.20
N ASN A 320 17.43 28.21 4.14
CA ASN A 320 16.15 27.90 3.51
C ASN A 320 16.25 26.91 2.33
N PHE A 321 17.45 26.64 1.80
CA PHE A 321 17.60 25.90 0.53
C PHE A 321 18.80 24.95 0.46
N ASP A 322 19.61 24.82 1.51
CA ASP A 322 20.82 24.03 1.42
C ASP A 322 20.54 22.51 1.42
N HIS A 323 20.89 21.85 0.32
CA HIS A 323 20.87 20.40 0.12
C HIS A 323 19.63 19.66 0.66
N ASN A 324 18.46 20.19 0.34
CA ASN A 324 17.19 19.59 0.69
C ASN A 324 16.93 18.30 -0.12
N TYR A 325 16.60 17.19 0.55
CA TYR A 325 16.18 15.94 -0.11
C TYR A 325 14.69 15.69 0.11
N GLN A 326 13.99 15.31 -0.96
CA GLN A 326 12.57 14.99 -0.92
C GLN A 326 12.41 13.49 -1.06
N PHE A 327 12.09 12.80 0.05
CA PHE A 327 11.66 11.40 -0.03
C PHE A 327 10.39 11.33 -0.90
N PRO A 328 10.25 10.29 -1.75
CA PRO A 328 8.99 10.09 -2.44
C PRO A 328 7.91 9.84 -1.37
N VAL A 329 6.93 10.74 -1.33
CA VAL A 329 5.68 10.68 -0.57
C VAL A 329 5.72 11.18 0.90
N ALA A 330 5.21 12.41 1.10
CA ALA A 330 4.52 12.93 2.30
C ALA A 330 5.31 13.38 3.55
N TYR A 331 6.60 13.69 3.47
CA TYR A 331 7.31 14.37 4.57
C TYR A 331 7.72 15.80 4.18
N PRO A 332 7.78 16.74 5.15
CA PRO A 332 8.34 18.07 4.90
C PRO A 332 9.78 17.94 4.39
N ILE A 333 10.24 18.98 3.67
CA ILE A 333 11.60 19.03 3.15
C ILE A 333 12.58 18.90 4.32
N HIS A 334 13.40 17.85 4.32
CA HIS A 334 14.43 17.65 5.32
C HIS A 334 15.80 18.05 4.77
N PRO A 335 16.58 18.84 5.52
CA PRO A 335 17.98 19.08 5.20
C PRO A 335 18.75 17.76 5.15
N ILE A 336 19.65 17.58 4.16
CA ILE A 336 20.52 16.38 4.07
C ILE A 336 21.27 16.11 5.38
N ILE A 337 21.57 17.17 6.15
CA ILE A 337 22.29 17.06 7.41
C ILE A 337 21.54 16.25 8.47
N ASP A 338 20.19 16.23 8.46
CA ASP A 338 19.42 15.43 9.43
C ASP A 338 19.49 13.93 9.10
N PHE A 339 19.50 13.58 7.81
CA PHE A 339 19.78 12.21 7.37
C PHE A 339 21.19 11.77 7.78
N LEU A 340 22.20 12.63 7.53
CA LEU A 340 23.58 12.34 7.89
C LEU A 340 23.80 12.27 9.41
N ARG A 341 23.04 13.02 10.22
CA ARG A 341 23.01 12.90 11.69
C ARG A 341 22.46 11.55 12.15
N GLY A 342 21.43 11.03 11.50
CA GLY A 342 20.92 9.68 11.77
C GLY A 342 21.97 8.60 11.47
N VAL A 343 22.66 8.73 10.34
CA VAL A 343 23.77 7.83 9.96
C VAL A 343 24.95 7.96 10.95
N SER A 344 25.27 9.18 11.40
CA SER A 344 26.39 9.41 12.33
C SER A 344 26.10 8.96 13.76
N HIS A 345 24.83 8.83 14.17
CA HIS A 345 24.46 8.32 15.50
C HIS A 345 24.89 6.87 15.71
N ASN A 346 25.01 6.08 14.64
CA ASN A 346 25.52 4.70 14.67
C ASN A 346 27.03 4.61 14.95
N TYR A 347 27.76 5.73 14.99
CA TYR A 347 29.19 5.79 15.32
C TYR A 347 29.44 5.59 16.82
N ASN A 348 28.56 6.08 17.70
CA ASN A 348 28.72 5.99 19.16
C ASN A 348 28.09 4.73 19.78
N MET A 349 27.53 3.83 18.96
CA MET A 349 26.93 2.56 19.39
C MET A 349 27.93 1.40 19.38
N ASP A 350 29.16 1.63 18.90
CA ASP A 350 30.29 0.70 19.02
C ASP A 350 31.23 1.25 20.12
N PRO A 351 31.31 0.64 21.32
CA PRO A 351 32.34 0.99 22.31
C PRO A 351 33.76 0.74 21.80
#